data_AF-A0A2S6CJU0-F1
#
_entry.id   AF-A0A2S6CJU0-F1
#
_cell.length_a   1.000
_cell.length_b   1.000
_cell.length_c   1.000
_cell.angle_alpha   90.00
_cell.angle_beta   90.00
_cell.angle_gamma   90.00
#
_symmetry.space_group_name_H-M   'P 1'
#
loop_
_entity.id
_entity.type
_entity.pdbx_description
1 polymer ?
#
loop_
_entity_poly.entity_id
_entity_poly.type
_entity_poly.pdbx_seq_one_letter_code
_entity_poly.pdbx_strand_id
1 'polypeptide(L)'
;MLRVAYRRLGACAAHRRRLTTLAIETSCDDTSVGVLEQTPRALTVHFHEKITANNDAYNGIHPLVALHSHRAHLALLMQKALSASPRPDFIAATRGPGMRSNLAVGLDTGKGLALGLGIPFLGVHHMQAHALTPRLVHAMDAPLIAPEPEFPFLTVLVSGGHTMLIDSRSLTEHSILAETGDIALGDCLDKAARAILPAELLQAPYGRALEEFAFPNGPESYNYEAPARRQEELECRPTQWHWALRPPFAESKGGIKTSRRMAFSFAGLLTSVQRFLARKVSPDGTLTTERVAFEHVASRLLLHLSSSDAKPVNTVVISGGVASNIFMRTVMRKMLDVRGHAHIKLEFPPVPLCTDNALMIAWTALEMWHAGYRSGLDVQPIRKWSMDPASSDGGILGVEGWHRVESPG
;
A
#
# COMPACT_ATOMS: atom_id res chain seq x y z
N MET A 1 23.28 27.94 43.74
CA MET A 1 22.05 27.13 43.87
C MET A 1 20.99 27.69 42.93
N LEU A 2 20.89 27.19 41.69
CA LEU A 2 19.76 27.50 40.81
C LEU A 2 18.64 26.49 41.08
N ARG A 3 17.47 26.98 41.53
CA ARG A 3 16.26 26.18 41.66
C ARG A 3 15.70 25.91 40.26
N VAL A 4 15.91 24.69 39.76
CA VAL A 4 15.18 24.18 38.60
C VAL A 4 13.74 23.92 39.05
N ALA A 5 12.82 24.75 38.58
CA ALA A 5 11.40 24.53 38.78
C ALA A 5 10.96 23.32 37.94
N TYR A 6 10.79 22.17 38.59
CA TYR A 6 10.05 21.04 38.00
C TYR A 6 8.61 21.50 37.77
N ARG A 7 8.28 21.89 36.53
CA ARG A 7 6.89 21.92 36.09
C ARG A 7 6.39 20.47 36.14
N ARG A 8 5.51 20.18 37.10
CA ARG A 8 4.69 18.98 37.09
C ARG A 8 4.08 18.85 35.70
N LEU A 9 4.37 17.75 35.00
CA LEU A 9 3.59 17.28 33.87
C LEU A 9 2.15 17.17 34.37
N GLY A 10 1.32 18.15 34.01
CA GLY A 10 -0.05 18.25 34.47
C GLY A 10 -0.84 17.05 33.97
N ALA A 11 -1.21 16.17 34.90
CA ALA A 11 -2.34 15.28 34.73
C ALA A 11 -3.61 16.15 34.62
N CYS A 12 -4.19 16.19 33.42
CA CYS A 12 -5.63 16.31 33.20
C CYS A 12 -5.93 16.00 31.73
N ALA A 13 -5.87 14.72 31.35
CA ALA A 13 -6.42 14.28 30.08
C ALA A 13 -7.93 14.16 30.23
N ALA A 14 -8.62 15.29 30.39
CA ALA A 14 -10.02 15.36 30.02
C ALA A 14 -10.10 14.89 28.57
N HIS A 15 -10.92 13.86 28.28
CA HIS A 15 -11.17 13.38 26.92
C HIS A 15 -11.38 14.58 25.99
N ARG A 16 -10.35 14.95 25.23
CA ARG A 16 -10.52 16.00 24.23
C ARG A 16 -11.54 15.43 23.26
N ARG A 17 -12.67 16.13 23.11
CA ARG A 17 -13.72 15.79 22.16
C ARG A 17 -13.25 15.85 20.70
N ARG A 18 -11.99 16.19 20.46
CA ARG A 18 -11.34 16.35 19.15
C ARG A 18 -9.87 15.97 19.29
N LEU A 19 -9.32 15.33 18.26
CA LEU A 19 -7.92 14.93 18.19
C LEU A 19 -7.36 15.30 16.82
N THR A 20 -6.41 16.22 16.78
CA THR A 20 -5.78 16.72 15.55
C THR A 20 -4.39 16.13 15.39
N THR A 21 -4.13 15.49 14.24
CA THR A 21 -2.86 14.84 13.90
C THR A 21 -2.26 15.51 12.68
N LEU A 22 -1.01 15.97 12.79
CA LEU A 22 -0.19 16.31 11.62
C LEU A 22 0.72 15.12 11.31
N ALA A 23 0.66 14.63 10.08
CA ALA A 23 1.43 13.48 9.62
C ALA A 23 2.40 13.82 8.50
N ILE A 24 3.50 13.06 8.43
CA ILE A 24 4.57 13.19 7.46
C ILE A 24 4.84 11.83 6.81
N GLU A 25 4.84 11.79 5.48
CA GLU A 25 5.26 10.62 4.69
C GLU A 25 6.47 11.00 3.82
N THR A 26 7.56 10.25 3.98
CA THR A 26 8.89 10.47 3.34
C THR A 26 9.66 9.16 3.16
N SER A 27 8.98 8.02 3.06
CA SER A 27 9.62 6.71 2.95
C SER A 27 10.23 6.42 1.57
N CYS A 28 9.60 6.97 0.51
CA CYS A 28 9.93 6.73 -0.90
C CYS A 28 10.38 8.02 -1.60
N ASP A 29 9.66 8.50 -2.62
CA ASP A 29 9.95 9.68 -3.44
C ASP A 29 8.88 10.79 -3.35
N ASP A 30 7.78 10.48 -2.66
CA ASP A 30 6.72 11.41 -2.33
C ASP A 30 7.00 12.12 -1.00
N THR A 31 7.10 13.45 -1.03
CA THR A 31 7.10 14.28 0.18
C THR A 31 5.67 14.70 0.46
N SER A 32 5.04 14.15 1.49
CA SER A 32 3.64 14.46 1.81
C SER A 32 3.47 14.91 3.25
N VAL A 33 2.59 15.90 3.42
CA VAL A 33 2.13 16.39 4.74
C VAL A 33 0.61 16.42 4.74
N GLY A 34 0.02 15.94 5.82
CA GLY A 34 -1.44 15.85 5.98
C GLY A 34 -1.85 16.22 7.40
N VAL A 35 -3.00 16.86 7.53
CA VAL A 35 -3.60 17.20 8.84
C VAL A 35 -5.02 16.67 8.90
N LEU A 36 -5.25 15.75 9.84
CA LEU A 36 -6.55 15.19 10.15
C LEU A 36 -7.02 15.67 11.52
N GLU A 37 -8.27 16.10 11.63
CA GLU A 37 -8.96 16.28 12.90
C GLU A 37 -10.07 15.24 13.03
N GLN A 38 -10.04 14.47 14.12
CA GLN A 38 -11.06 13.48 14.43
C GLN A 38 -11.90 13.98 15.60
N THR A 39 -13.22 13.98 15.42
CA THR A 39 -14.20 14.12 16.49
C THR A 39 -14.94 12.79 16.69
N PRO A 40 -15.73 12.59 17.76
CA PRO A 40 -16.55 11.39 17.93
C PRO A 40 -17.54 11.10 16.80
N ARG A 41 -17.78 12.04 15.87
CA ARG A 41 -18.79 11.89 14.81
C ARG A 41 -18.24 12.05 13.41
N ALA A 42 -17.09 12.68 13.23
CA ALA A 42 -16.59 13.07 11.92
C ALA A 42 -15.07 13.15 11.89
N LEU A 43 -14.50 12.80 10.73
CA LEU A 43 -13.12 13.06 10.35
C LEU A 43 -13.09 14.26 9.42
N THR A 44 -12.15 15.19 9.63
CA THR A 44 -11.98 16.36 8.78
C THR A 44 -10.54 16.43 8.30
N VAL A 45 -10.36 16.52 6.99
CA VAL A 45 -9.06 16.79 6.36
C VAL A 45 -8.88 18.31 6.29
N HIS A 46 -7.99 18.85 7.12
CA HIS A 46 -7.68 20.29 7.11
C HIS A 46 -6.61 20.64 6.07
N PHE A 47 -5.69 19.72 5.81
CA PHE A 47 -4.61 19.92 4.86
C PHE A 47 -4.16 18.59 4.28
N HIS A 48 -3.87 18.56 2.98
CA HIS A 48 -3.16 17.48 2.32
C HIS A 48 -2.45 18.02 1.08
N GLU A 49 -1.13 17.94 1.06
CA GLU A 49 -0.33 18.28 -0.10
C GLU A 49 0.81 17.26 -0.23
N LYS A 50 1.19 16.99 -1.48
CA LYS A 50 2.23 16.03 -1.82
C LYS A 50 3.06 16.54 -2.99
N ILE A 51 4.37 16.33 -2.92
CA ILE A 51 5.32 16.65 -3.98
C ILE A 51 6.12 15.38 -4.30
N THR A 52 5.92 14.86 -5.51
CA THR A 52 6.67 13.71 -6.04
C THR A 52 8.00 14.18 -6.62
N ALA A 53 9.10 13.53 -6.25
CA ALA A 53 10.41 13.86 -6.82
C ALA A 53 10.45 13.50 -8.32
N ASN A 54 11.01 14.40 -9.16
CA ASN A 54 11.19 14.11 -10.58
C ASN A 54 12.34 13.11 -10.77
N ASN A 55 11.98 11.86 -11.10
CA ASN A 55 12.92 10.76 -11.33
C ASN A 55 13.05 10.38 -12.82
N ASP A 56 12.57 11.21 -13.75
CA ASP A 56 12.43 10.87 -15.18
C ASP A 56 13.75 10.41 -15.81
N ALA A 57 14.86 11.06 -15.44
CA ALA A 57 16.20 10.75 -15.93
C ALA A 57 16.72 9.35 -15.52
N TYR A 58 16.12 8.72 -14.52
CA TYR A 58 16.59 7.45 -13.94
C TYR A 58 15.67 6.26 -14.25
N ASN A 59 14.56 6.48 -14.98
CA ASN A 59 13.58 5.45 -15.33
C ASN A 59 13.06 4.64 -14.12
N GLY A 60 12.97 5.30 -12.96
CA GLY A 60 12.62 4.70 -11.69
C GLY A 60 13.10 5.55 -10.52
N ILE A 61 12.62 5.23 -9.32
CA ILE A 61 12.91 6.02 -8.12
C ILE A 61 14.42 6.04 -7.82
N HIS A 62 15.02 7.23 -7.84
CA HIS A 62 16.42 7.43 -7.53
C HIS A 62 16.60 7.96 -6.09
N PRO A 63 17.25 7.22 -5.17
CA PRO A 63 17.29 7.58 -3.75
C PRO A 63 17.79 8.99 -3.44
N LEU A 64 18.83 9.47 -4.14
CA LEU A 64 19.40 10.80 -3.88
C LEU A 64 18.49 11.93 -4.37
N VAL A 65 17.72 11.70 -5.43
CA VAL A 65 16.77 12.69 -5.97
C VAL A 65 15.58 12.82 -5.03
N ALA A 66 15.05 11.68 -4.57
CA ALA A 66 14.03 11.62 -3.53
C ALA A 66 14.48 12.32 -2.23
N LEU A 67 15.69 12.01 -1.74
CA LEU A 67 16.26 12.65 -0.56
C LEU A 67 16.36 14.17 -0.71
N HIS A 68 16.85 14.64 -1.86
CA HIS A 68 16.95 16.07 -2.13
C HIS A 68 15.57 16.74 -2.12
N SER A 69 14.58 16.11 -2.75
CA SER A 69 13.20 16.58 -2.75
C SER A 69 12.62 16.70 -1.35
N HIS A 70 12.76 15.67 -0.50
CA HIS A 70 12.26 15.72 0.88
C HIS A 70 12.89 16.88 1.67
N ARG A 71 14.21 17.07 1.54
CA ARG A 71 14.93 18.15 2.24
C ARG A 71 14.54 19.54 1.76
N ALA A 72 14.27 19.70 0.47
CA ALA A 72 13.89 20.98 -0.12
C ALA A 72 12.43 21.38 0.22
N HIS A 73 11.52 20.40 0.28
CA HIS A 73 10.09 20.68 0.31
C HIS A 73 9.41 20.47 1.66
N LEU A 74 9.89 19.55 2.51
CA LEU A 74 9.15 19.15 3.72
C LEU A 74 8.83 20.33 4.65
N ALA A 75 9.83 21.18 4.95
CA ALA A 75 9.63 22.31 5.84
C ALA A 75 8.61 23.33 5.29
N LEU A 76 8.61 23.54 3.97
CA LEU A 76 7.65 24.44 3.30
C LEU A 76 6.22 23.88 3.36
N LEU A 77 6.07 22.58 3.11
CA LEU A 77 4.77 21.90 3.25
C LEU A 77 4.26 21.95 4.68
N MET A 78 5.14 21.76 5.67
CA MET A 78 4.77 21.87 7.08
C MET A 78 4.36 23.29 7.47
N GLN A 79 5.04 24.31 6.94
CA GLN A 79 4.65 25.70 7.16
C GLN A 79 3.23 25.98 6.62
N LYS A 80 2.93 25.54 5.39
CA LYS A 80 1.58 25.64 4.81
C LYS A 80 0.56 24.92 5.68
N ALA A 81 0.83 23.66 6.05
CA ALA A 81 -0.07 22.86 6.87
C ALA A 81 -0.40 23.52 8.21
N LEU A 82 0.62 24.00 8.94
CA LEU A 82 0.46 24.68 10.23
C LEU A 82 -0.29 26.01 10.11
N SER A 83 -0.17 26.71 8.98
CA SER A 83 -0.91 27.96 8.74
C SER A 83 -2.39 27.73 8.39
N ALA A 84 -2.70 26.61 7.74
CA ALA A 84 -4.03 26.29 7.23
C ALA A 84 -4.88 25.43 8.19
N SER A 85 -4.28 24.91 9.27
CA SER A 85 -4.91 23.91 10.15
C SER A 85 -4.87 24.30 11.63
N PRO A 86 -5.75 23.73 12.47
CA PRO A 86 -5.61 23.83 13.91
C PRO A 86 -4.26 23.30 14.42
N ARG A 87 -3.83 23.76 15.59
CA ARG A 87 -2.63 23.22 16.25
C ARG A 87 -2.80 21.71 16.47
N PRO A 88 -1.84 20.88 16.03
CA PRO A 88 -1.92 19.43 16.25
C PRO A 88 -1.78 19.07 17.73
N ASP A 89 -2.48 18.02 18.15
CA ASP A 89 -2.35 17.38 19.45
C ASP A 89 -1.14 16.45 19.52
N PHE A 90 -0.74 15.88 18.38
CA PHE A 90 0.49 15.11 18.23
C PHE A 90 0.96 15.09 16.78
N ILE A 91 2.23 14.74 16.59
CA ILE A 91 2.85 14.59 15.28
C ILE A 91 3.05 13.11 14.97
N ALA A 92 2.73 12.70 13.75
CA ALA A 92 3.01 11.37 13.24
C ALA A 92 4.01 11.45 12.07
N ALA A 93 4.87 10.45 11.94
CA ALA A 93 5.70 10.31 10.75
C ALA A 93 5.99 8.85 10.45
N THR A 94 6.18 8.54 9.17
CA THR A 94 6.55 7.21 8.73
C THR A 94 7.92 6.82 9.30
N ARG A 95 7.93 5.78 10.12
CA ARG A 95 9.16 5.25 10.75
C ARG A 95 9.82 4.17 9.89
N GLY A 96 9.04 3.45 9.08
CA GLY A 96 9.52 2.46 8.13
C GLY A 96 8.41 1.52 7.66
N PRO A 97 8.70 0.55 6.78
CA PRO A 97 9.96 0.42 6.03
C PRO A 97 10.17 1.57 5.02
N GLY A 98 11.37 1.67 4.44
CA GLY A 98 11.69 2.70 3.46
C GLY A 98 13.19 3.02 3.35
N MET A 99 13.53 4.01 2.52
CA MET A 99 14.92 4.47 2.39
C MET A 99 15.34 5.19 3.68
N ARG A 100 16.32 4.64 4.41
CA ARG A 100 16.74 5.13 5.74
C ARG A 100 16.99 6.64 5.76
N SER A 101 17.70 7.18 4.77
CA SER A 101 18.00 8.61 4.69
C SER A 101 16.76 9.47 4.47
N ASN A 102 15.77 8.97 3.71
CA ASN A 102 14.54 9.68 3.41
C ASN A 102 13.62 9.69 4.65
N LEU A 103 13.44 8.51 5.27
CA LEU A 103 12.72 8.35 6.53
C LEU A 103 13.27 9.27 7.63
N ALA A 104 14.59 9.43 7.71
CA ALA A 104 15.23 10.31 8.70
C ALA A 104 14.79 11.77 8.54
N VAL A 105 14.59 12.27 7.31
CA VAL A 105 14.14 13.65 7.07
C VAL A 105 12.77 13.90 7.73
N GLY A 106 11.81 13.00 7.51
CA GLY A 106 10.47 13.11 8.09
C GLY A 106 10.46 12.88 9.60
N LEU A 107 11.15 11.84 10.08
CA LEU A 107 11.23 11.54 11.51
C LEU A 107 11.88 12.69 12.30
N ASP A 108 13.04 13.18 11.87
CA ASP A 108 13.80 14.18 12.63
C ASP A 108 13.08 15.54 12.61
N THR A 109 12.47 15.90 11.48
CA THR A 109 11.68 17.13 11.38
C THR A 109 10.39 17.03 12.21
N GLY A 110 9.70 15.89 12.17
CA GLY A 110 8.51 15.63 12.98
C GLY A 110 8.80 15.67 14.48
N LYS A 111 9.91 15.05 14.92
CA LYS A 111 10.37 15.11 16.32
C LYS A 111 10.77 16.51 16.74
N GLY A 112 11.48 17.24 15.89
CA GLY A 112 11.85 18.64 16.16
C GLY A 112 10.62 19.52 16.37
N LEU A 113 9.60 19.36 15.52
CA LEU A 113 8.32 20.07 15.68
C LEU A 113 7.58 19.63 16.95
N ALA A 114 7.50 18.32 17.21
CA ALA A 114 6.85 17.78 18.41
C ALA A 114 7.49 18.34 19.69
N LEU A 115 8.83 18.36 19.76
CA LEU A 115 9.58 18.94 20.86
C LEU A 115 9.34 20.45 21.00
N GLY A 116 9.40 21.19 19.89
CA GLY A 116 9.16 22.64 19.89
C GLY A 116 7.73 23.04 20.30
N LEU A 117 6.75 22.21 19.98
CA LEU A 117 5.35 22.40 20.38
C LEU A 117 5.03 21.80 21.76
N GLY A 118 5.93 21.02 22.35
CA GLY A 118 5.69 20.29 23.60
C GLY A 118 4.54 19.29 23.48
N ILE A 119 4.42 18.63 22.33
CA ILE A 119 3.37 17.62 22.04
C ILE A 119 4.00 16.25 21.72
N PRO A 120 3.24 15.16 21.83
CA PRO A 120 3.77 13.82 21.57
C PRO A 120 4.10 13.55 20.10
N PHE A 121 4.89 12.50 19.89
CA PHE A 121 5.28 11.98 18.59
C PHE A 121 4.89 10.51 18.45
N LEU A 122 4.53 10.07 17.24
CA LEU A 122 4.18 8.69 16.93
C LEU A 122 4.82 8.25 15.60
N GLY A 123 5.64 7.20 15.65
CA GLY A 123 6.22 6.57 14.48
C GLY A 123 5.28 5.53 13.88
N VAL A 124 4.94 5.67 12.59
CA VAL A 124 3.95 4.83 11.91
C VAL A 124 4.62 3.82 10.97
N HIS A 125 4.06 2.62 10.89
CA HIS A 125 4.47 1.61 9.91
C HIS A 125 3.83 1.89 8.54
N HIS A 126 4.63 2.05 7.50
CA HIS A 126 4.20 2.43 6.15
C HIS A 126 3.21 1.43 5.54
N MET A 127 3.53 0.12 5.56
CA MET A 127 2.64 -0.90 4.98
C MET A 127 1.34 -1.10 5.78
N GLN A 128 1.38 -0.89 7.10
CA GLN A 128 0.17 -0.85 7.93
C GLN A 128 -0.73 0.30 7.47
N ALA A 129 -0.16 1.46 7.15
CA ALA A 129 -0.92 2.59 6.66
C ALA A 129 -1.62 2.32 5.33
N HIS A 130 -0.94 1.69 4.39
CA HIS A 130 -1.58 1.21 3.15
C HIS A 130 -2.72 0.21 3.40
N ALA A 131 -2.56 -0.69 4.37
CA ALA A 131 -3.60 -1.67 4.71
C ALA A 131 -4.83 -1.03 5.38
N LEU A 132 -4.65 0.06 6.14
CA LEU A 132 -5.72 0.77 6.84
C LEU A 132 -6.34 1.92 6.02
N THR A 133 -5.81 2.25 4.84
CA THR A 133 -6.40 3.25 3.93
C THR A 133 -7.90 3.10 3.68
N PRO A 134 -8.48 1.90 3.49
CA PRO A 134 -9.93 1.78 3.30
C PRO A 134 -10.74 2.23 4.52
N ARG A 135 -10.19 2.01 5.72
CA ARG A 135 -10.77 2.50 6.98
C ARG A 135 -10.74 4.01 7.09
N LEU A 136 -9.68 4.65 6.56
CA LEU A 136 -9.64 6.10 6.37
C LEU A 136 -10.75 6.56 5.41
N VAL A 137 -10.89 5.92 4.25
CA VAL A 137 -11.90 6.29 3.25
C VAL A 137 -13.30 6.21 3.86
N HIS A 138 -13.62 5.10 4.51
CA HIS A 138 -14.89 4.94 5.21
C HIS A 138 -15.12 6.02 6.26
N ALA A 139 -14.09 6.34 7.06
CA ALA A 139 -14.14 7.39 8.08
C ALA A 139 -14.31 8.82 7.52
N MET A 140 -13.92 9.05 6.26
CA MET A 140 -14.13 10.32 5.56
C MET A 140 -15.56 10.46 5.03
N ASP A 141 -16.17 9.35 4.61
CA ASP A 141 -17.48 9.35 3.93
C ASP A 141 -18.66 9.10 4.89
N ALA A 142 -18.42 8.46 6.04
CA ALA A 142 -19.46 8.05 6.98
C ALA A 142 -19.17 8.54 8.42
N PRO A 143 -20.22 8.67 9.26
CA PRO A 143 -20.02 8.97 10.68
C PRO A 143 -19.13 7.93 11.37
N LEU A 144 -18.20 8.39 12.20
CA LEU A 144 -17.23 7.56 12.94
C LEU A 144 -17.86 6.76 14.09
N ILE A 145 -18.77 5.84 13.77
CA ILE A 145 -19.34 4.91 14.76
C ILE A 145 -18.42 3.69 14.87
N ALA A 146 -18.03 3.09 13.74
CA ALA A 146 -17.02 2.05 13.64
C ALA A 146 -16.37 2.11 12.24
N PRO A 147 -15.04 2.06 12.09
CA PRO A 147 -14.44 2.09 10.77
C PRO A 147 -14.59 0.73 10.07
N GLU A 148 -15.10 0.73 8.84
CA GLU A 148 -15.07 -0.44 7.94
C GLU A 148 -13.85 -0.43 7.01
N PRO A 149 -13.34 -1.58 6.57
CA PRO A 149 -13.73 -2.93 6.99
C PRO A 149 -13.31 -3.22 8.43
N GLU A 150 -14.17 -3.92 9.17
CA GLU A 150 -13.83 -4.48 10.47
C GLU A 150 -12.79 -5.60 10.30
N PHE A 151 -11.96 -5.79 11.34
CA PHE A 151 -11.09 -6.95 11.39
C PHE A 151 -11.90 -8.24 11.68
N PRO A 152 -11.55 -9.39 11.09
CA PRO A 152 -10.46 -9.60 10.14
C PRO A 152 -10.84 -9.26 8.69
N PHE A 153 -9.87 -8.77 7.91
CA PHE A 153 -10.00 -8.59 6.47
C PHE A 153 -8.69 -8.93 5.76
N LEU A 154 -8.79 -9.30 4.48
CA LEU A 154 -7.61 -9.53 3.64
C LEU A 154 -7.24 -8.26 2.87
N THR A 155 -5.96 -8.05 2.62
CA THR A 155 -5.47 -6.97 1.76
C THR A 155 -4.60 -7.55 0.64
N VAL A 156 -4.94 -7.23 -0.60
CA VAL A 156 -4.08 -7.37 -1.78
C VAL A 156 -3.48 -6.02 -2.08
N LEU A 157 -2.22 -5.82 -1.67
CA LEU A 157 -1.50 -4.57 -1.88
C LEU A 157 -0.66 -4.70 -3.16
N VAL A 158 -1.00 -3.93 -4.19
CA VAL A 158 -0.37 -3.95 -5.51
C VAL A 158 0.04 -2.54 -5.95
N SER A 159 1.29 -2.17 -5.69
CA SER A 159 1.89 -0.90 -6.08
C SER A 159 3.04 -1.09 -7.07
N GLY A 160 3.70 0.00 -7.45
CA GLY A 160 4.95 -0.05 -8.23
C GLY A 160 6.08 -0.77 -7.51
N GLY A 161 6.10 -0.74 -6.17
CA GLY A 161 7.18 -1.32 -5.35
C GLY A 161 6.81 -2.55 -4.55
N HIS A 162 5.51 -2.84 -4.38
CA HIS A 162 5.03 -3.91 -3.50
C HIS A 162 3.97 -4.77 -4.19
N THR A 163 4.01 -6.08 -3.94
CA THR A 163 2.92 -6.99 -4.29
C THR A 163 2.81 -8.04 -3.19
N MET A 164 1.78 -7.89 -2.36
CA MET A 164 1.60 -8.65 -1.12
C MET A 164 0.13 -9.02 -0.91
N LEU A 165 -0.08 -10.19 -0.30
CA LEU A 165 -1.36 -10.65 0.24
C LEU A 165 -1.21 -10.72 1.76
N ILE A 166 -2.03 -9.98 2.47
CA ILE A 166 -1.92 -9.75 3.92
C ILE A 166 -3.23 -10.20 4.58
N ASP A 167 -3.14 -10.96 5.67
CA ASP A 167 -4.23 -11.26 6.60
C ASP A 167 -4.18 -10.29 7.78
N SER A 168 -5.11 -9.35 7.85
CA SER A 168 -5.20 -8.35 8.92
C SER A 168 -6.25 -8.79 9.94
N ARG A 169 -5.79 -9.23 11.13
CA ARG A 169 -6.66 -9.77 12.19
C ARG A 169 -6.97 -8.78 13.30
N SER A 170 -6.10 -7.80 13.50
CA SER A 170 -6.30 -6.68 14.39
C SER A 170 -5.44 -5.52 13.91
N LEU A 171 -5.52 -4.38 14.62
CA LEU A 171 -4.70 -3.21 14.33
C LEU A 171 -3.18 -3.51 14.31
N THR A 172 -2.73 -4.51 15.07
CA THR A 172 -1.30 -4.81 15.23
C THR A 172 -0.92 -6.23 14.85
N GLU A 173 -1.86 -7.06 14.40
CA GLU A 173 -1.63 -8.43 13.95
C GLU A 173 -1.95 -8.54 12.46
N HIS A 174 -0.89 -8.45 11.63
CA HIS A 174 -0.97 -8.59 10.18
C HIS A 174 -0.02 -9.71 9.75
N SER A 175 -0.50 -10.78 9.11
CA SER A 175 0.36 -11.85 8.59
C SER A 175 0.56 -11.69 7.09
N ILE A 176 1.79 -11.86 6.59
CA ILE A 176 2.08 -11.81 5.15
C ILE A 176 1.89 -13.21 4.59
N LEU A 177 0.76 -13.43 3.92
CA LEU A 177 0.40 -14.74 3.35
C LEU A 177 1.19 -15.04 2.08
N ALA A 178 1.43 -14.02 1.25
CA ALA A 178 2.27 -14.13 0.06
C ALA A 178 2.88 -12.78 -0.27
N GLU A 179 4.12 -12.76 -0.74
CA GLU A 179 4.80 -11.58 -1.25
C GLU A 179 5.57 -11.92 -2.53
N THR A 180 5.91 -10.90 -3.33
CA THR A 180 6.77 -11.10 -4.49
C THR A 180 8.22 -11.33 -4.08
N GLY A 181 8.84 -12.37 -4.65
CA GLY A 181 10.27 -12.63 -4.46
C GLY A 181 11.17 -12.01 -5.53
N ASP A 182 10.59 -11.42 -6.58
CA ASP A 182 11.32 -10.81 -7.69
C ASP A 182 10.99 -9.31 -7.87
N ILE A 183 10.15 -8.95 -8.83
CA ILE A 183 9.69 -7.58 -9.08
C ILE A 183 8.24 -7.44 -8.63
N ALA A 184 7.81 -6.22 -8.31
CA ALA A 184 6.40 -5.96 -8.04
C ALA A 184 5.57 -6.01 -9.34
N LEU A 185 4.27 -6.26 -9.21
CA LEU A 185 3.33 -6.25 -10.32
C LEU A 185 3.35 -4.91 -11.06
N GLY A 186 3.33 -3.78 -10.33
CA GLY A 186 3.38 -2.46 -10.96
C GLY A 186 4.66 -2.25 -11.79
N ASP A 187 5.83 -2.61 -11.25
CA ASP A 187 7.10 -2.56 -11.99
C ASP A 187 7.09 -3.50 -13.22
N CYS A 188 6.48 -4.69 -13.11
CA CYS A 188 6.30 -5.59 -14.24
C CYS A 188 5.46 -4.94 -15.35
N LEU A 189 4.32 -4.33 -14.99
CA LEU A 189 3.44 -3.66 -15.95
C LEU A 189 4.10 -2.44 -16.57
N ASP A 190 4.80 -1.61 -15.79
CA ASP A 190 5.51 -0.44 -16.30
C ASP A 190 6.62 -0.83 -17.27
N LYS A 191 7.38 -1.89 -16.98
CA LYS A 191 8.40 -2.42 -17.89
C LYS A 191 7.80 -3.06 -19.13
N ALA A 192 6.65 -3.73 -19.01
CA ALA A 192 5.91 -4.25 -20.15
C ALA A 192 5.40 -3.11 -21.04
N ALA A 193 4.85 -2.05 -20.45
CA ALA A 193 4.38 -0.85 -21.15
C ALA A 193 5.50 -0.19 -21.95
N ARG A 194 6.68 0.02 -21.35
CA ARG A 194 7.86 0.53 -22.06
C ARG A 194 8.30 -0.34 -23.23
N ALA A 195 8.04 -1.64 -23.19
CA ALA A 195 8.41 -2.56 -24.26
C ALA A 195 7.33 -2.66 -25.36
N ILE A 196 6.06 -2.54 -24.99
CA ILE A 196 4.92 -2.80 -25.90
C ILE A 196 4.37 -1.52 -26.52
N LEU A 197 4.28 -0.43 -25.75
CA LEU A 197 3.61 0.78 -26.20
C LEU A 197 4.40 1.50 -27.30
N PRO A 198 3.72 2.02 -28.35
CA PRO A 198 4.31 2.98 -29.28
C PRO A 198 4.88 4.20 -28.55
N ALA A 199 5.91 4.83 -29.12
CA ALA A 199 6.58 5.97 -28.51
C ALA A 199 5.63 7.14 -28.23
N GLU A 200 4.58 7.28 -29.05
CA GLU A 200 3.55 8.33 -28.95
C GLU A 200 2.63 8.13 -27.75
N LEU A 201 2.50 6.90 -27.25
CA LEU A 201 1.64 6.54 -26.11
C LEU A 201 2.43 6.32 -24.83
N LEU A 202 3.75 6.45 -24.88
CA LEU A 202 4.64 6.13 -23.75
C LEU A 202 4.72 7.31 -22.77
N GLN A 203 3.65 7.52 -22.01
CA GLN A 203 3.56 8.54 -20.97
C GLN A 203 3.22 7.91 -19.61
N ALA A 204 3.89 8.39 -18.55
CA ALA A 204 3.55 7.99 -17.18
C ALA A 204 2.18 8.56 -16.77
N PRO A 205 1.37 7.83 -15.98
CA PRO A 205 1.65 6.51 -15.39
C PRO A 205 1.51 5.35 -16.40
N TYR A 206 2.57 4.56 -16.56
CA TYR A 206 2.69 3.59 -17.66
C TYR A 206 1.69 2.43 -17.58
N GLY A 207 1.41 1.91 -16.37
CA GLY A 207 0.39 0.87 -16.19
C GLY A 207 -1.01 1.30 -16.65
N ARG A 208 -1.35 2.60 -16.56
CA ARG A 208 -2.62 3.14 -17.07
C ARG A 208 -2.61 3.23 -18.60
N ALA A 209 -1.52 3.74 -19.17
CA ALA A 209 -1.36 3.78 -20.63
C ALA A 209 -1.41 2.36 -21.24
N LEU A 210 -0.87 1.37 -20.53
CA LEU A 210 -0.96 -0.04 -20.90
C LEU A 210 -2.41 -0.53 -20.97
N GLU A 211 -3.21 -0.24 -19.95
CA GLU A 211 -4.64 -0.59 -19.90
C GLU A 211 -5.44 0.08 -21.01
N GLU A 212 -5.27 1.39 -21.19
CA GLU A 212 -5.95 2.18 -22.23
C GLU A 212 -5.61 1.67 -23.64
N PHE A 213 -4.37 1.24 -23.85
CA PHE A 213 -3.94 0.62 -25.11
C PHE A 213 -4.51 -0.78 -25.33
N ALA A 214 -4.61 -1.60 -24.27
CA ALA A 214 -5.22 -2.92 -24.35
C ALA A 214 -6.74 -2.85 -24.61
N PHE A 215 -7.39 -1.82 -24.05
CA PHE A 215 -8.84 -1.71 -24.02
C PHE A 215 -9.32 -0.31 -24.45
N PRO A 216 -9.19 0.04 -25.75
CA PRO A 216 -9.50 1.38 -26.25
C PRO A 216 -10.98 1.76 -26.09
N ASN A 217 -11.88 0.77 -26.04
CA ASN A 217 -13.31 0.97 -25.80
C ASN A 217 -13.69 0.87 -24.31
N GLY A 218 -12.71 0.87 -23.40
CA GLY A 218 -12.91 0.81 -21.97
C GLY A 218 -13.54 -0.52 -21.49
N PRO A 219 -14.26 -0.51 -20.35
CA PRO A 219 -14.76 -1.72 -19.69
C PRO A 219 -15.69 -2.59 -20.53
N GLU A 220 -16.36 -2.02 -21.53
CA GLU A 220 -17.23 -2.78 -22.46
C GLU A 220 -16.44 -3.78 -23.32
N SER A 221 -15.13 -3.56 -23.48
CA SER A 221 -14.23 -4.45 -24.22
C SER A 221 -13.61 -5.56 -23.36
N TYR A 222 -13.92 -5.63 -22.06
CA TYR A 222 -13.39 -6.67 -21.16
C TYR A 222 -14.05 -8.03 -21.40
N ASN A 223 -13.69 -8.68 -22.50
CA ASN A 223 -14.08 -10.04 -22.81
C ASN A 223 -13.26 -11.07 -22.02
N TYR A 224 -13.40 -11.05 -20.68
CA TYR A 224 -12.69 -11.95 -19.77
C TYR A 224 -13.58 -13.08 -19.26
N GLU A 225 -13.15 -14.31 -19.46
CA GLU A 225 -13.74 -15.52 -18.88
C GLU A 225 -12.83 -16.06 -17.78
N ALA A 226 -13.37 -16.16 -16.56
CA ALA A 226 -12.59 -16.60 -15.40
C ALA A 226 -12.50 -18.14 -15.37
N PRO A 227 -11.31 -18.70 -15.11
CA PRO A 227 -11.14 -20.15 -14.98
C PRO A 227 -11.91 -20.70 -13.76
N ALA A 228 -12.84 -21.63 -14.01
CA ALA A 228 -13.66 -22.25 -12.99
C ALA A 228 -12.85 -23.20 -12.09
N ARG A 229 -11.71 -23.71 -12.57
CA ARG A 229 -10.85 -24.64 -11.81
C ARG A 229 -9.38 -24.24 -11.83
N ARG A 230 -8.63 -24.63 -10.79
CA ARG A 230 -7.20 -24.32 -10.68
C ARG A 230 -6.39 -24.88 -11.86
N GLN A 231 -6.78 -26.02 -12.40
CA GLN A 231 -6.13 -26.58 -13.59
C GLN A 231 -6.20 -25.62 -14.79
N GLU A 232 -7.37 -25.01 -15.03
CA GLU A 232 -7.61 -24.05 -16.11
C GLU A 232 -6.85 -22.71 -15.90
N GLU A 233 -6.52 -22.36 -14.65
CA GLU A 233 -5.64 -21.22 -14.34
C GLU A 233 -4.18 -21.47 -14.76
N LEU A 234 -3.75 -22.73 -14.77
CA LEU A 234 -2.37 -23.12 -15.08
C LEU A 234 -2.15 -23.40 -16.56
N GLU A 235 -3.22 -23.44 -17.34
CA GLU A 235 -3.17 -23.68 -18.78
C GLU A 235 -2.53 -22.51 -19.52
N CYS A 236 -1.60 -22.86 -20.42
CA CYS A 236 -0.95 -21.91 -21.28
C CYS A 236 -1.86 -21.65 -22.50
N ARG A 237 -2.68 -20.61 -22.43
CA ARG A 237 -3.67 -20.30 -23.47
C ARG A 237 -3.01 -19.65 -24.69
N PRO A 238 -3.03 -20.28 -25.88
CA PRO A 238 -2.51 -19.69 -27.10
C PRO A 238 -3.37 -18.49 -27.51
N THR A 239 -2.69 -17.41 -27.88
CA THR A 239 -3.32 -16.28 -28.55
C THR A 239 -3.65 -16.64 -30.00
N GLN A 240 -4.44 -15.80 -30.65
CA GLN A 240 -4.69 -15.85 -32.10
C GLN A 240 -3.41 -15.84 -32.95
N TRP A 241 -2.27 -15.44 -32.36
CA TRP A 241 -0.96 -15.39 -33.01
C TRP A 241 -0.03 -16.55 -32.65
N HIS A 242 -0.59 -17.65 -32.13
CA HIS A 242 0.11 -18.92 -31.83
C HIS A 242 1.26 -18.82 -30.81
N TRP A 243 1.30 -17.77 -29.99
CA TRP A 243 2.16 -17.68 -28.81
C TRP A 243 1.31 -17.61 -27.54
N ALA A 244 1.92 -17.92 -26.39
CA ALA A 244 1.24 -17.92 -25.10
C ALA A 244 2.19 -17.52 -23.98
N LEU A 245 1.66 -16.82 -22.97
CA LEU A 245 2.36 -16.61 -21.70
C LEU A 245 2.04 -17.76 -20.75
N ARG A 246 3.09 -18.36 -20.19
CA ARG A 246 2.94 -19.39 -19.16
C ARG A 246 2.64 -18.72 -17.82
N PRO A 247 1.57 -19.12 -17.11
CA PRO A 247 1.30 -18.60 -15.77
C PRO A 247 2.46 -18.87 -14.80
N PRO A 248 2.79 -17.94 -13.89
CA PRO A 248 3.87 -18.17 -12.94
C PRO A 248 3.53 -19.33 -11.99
N PHE A 249 4.56 -20.13 -11.68
CA PHE A 249 4.46 -21.40 -10.95
C PHE A 249 3.63 -22.49 -11.64
N ALA A 250 3.25 -22.34 -12.91
CA ALA A 250 2.74 -23.46 -13.71
C ALA A 250 3.84 -24.49 -13.94
N GLU A 251 3.53 -25.77 -13.73
CA GLU A 251 4.49 -26.87 -13.78
C GLU A 251 5.13 -26.99 -15.17
N SER A 252 6.44 -27.23 -15.21
CA SER A 252 7.10 -27.85 -16.36
C SER A 252 7.02 -29.37 -16.22
N LYS A 253 6.93 -30.10 -17.35
CA LYS A 253 7.02 -31.57 -17.34
C LYS A 253 8.31 -31.98 -16.59
N GLY A 254 8.17 -32.64 -15.44
CA GLY A 254 9.29 -33.10 -14.59
C GLY A 254 9.80 -32.13 -13.52
N GLY A 255 9.14 -30.98 -13.31
CA GLY A 255 9.52 -30.01 -12.28
C GLY A 255 8.91 -30.27 -10.88
N ILE A 256 9.41 -29.55 -9.88
CA ILE A 256 8.86 -29.54 -8.51
C ILE A 256 7.43 -28.96 -8.53
N LYS A 257 6.50 -29.55 -7.77
CA LYS A 257 5.12 -29.06 -7.61
C LYS A 257 5.08 -27.70 -6.90
N THR A 258 5.21 -26.61 -7.65
CA THR A 258 5.18 -25.23 -7.12
C THR A 258 3.84 -24.53 -7.30
N SER A 259 2.86 -25.17 -7.95
CA SER A 259 1.59 -24.56 -8.36
C SER A 259 0.75 -24.00 -7.21
N ARG A 260 0.95 -24.48 -5.97
CA ARG A 260 0.26 -23.99 -4.77
C ARG A 260 1.13 -23.10 -3.88
N ARG A 261 2.31 -22.70 -4.34
CA ARG A 261 3.22 -21.84 -3.57
C ARG A 261 2.55 -20.50 -3.29
N MET A 262 2.50 -20.11 -2.01
CA MET A 262 2.02 -18.82 -1.53
C MET A 262 3.12 -17.76 -1.68
N ALA A 263 3.41 -17.40 -2.93
CA ALA A 263 4.34 -16.34 -3.31
C ALA A 263 3.90 -15.71 -4.63
N PHE A 264 4.40 -14.51 -4.92
CA PHE A 264 4.26 -13.89 -6.22
C PHE A 264 5.58 -13.92 -7.01
N SER A 265 5.48 -13.90 -8.34
CA SER A 265 6.63 -13.84 -9.25
C SER A 265 6.16 -13.32 -10.59
N PHE A 266 6.80 -12.28 -11.10
CA PHE A 266 6.43 -11.60 -12.33
C PHE A 266 7.60 -11.44 -13.32
N ALA A 267 8.85 -11.63 -12.88
CA ALA A 267 10.02 -11.45 -13.74
C ALA A 267 10.00 -12.36 -14.99
N GLY A 268 9.54 -13.62 -14.82
CA GLY A 268 9.42 -14.56 -15.93
C GLY A 268 8.36 -14.16 -16.99
N LEU A 269 7.32 -13.43 -16.58
CA LEU A 269 6.33 -12.87 -17.51
C LEU A 269 6.99 -11.78 -18.36
N LEU A 270 7.69 -10.84 -17.73
CA LEU A 270 8.40 -9.76 -18.41
C LEU A 270 9.43 -10.29 -19.42
N THR A 271 10.26 -11.26 -19.03
CA THR A 271 11.23 -11.88 -19.96
C THR A 271 10.54 -12.57 -21.13
N SER A 272 9.35 -13.14 -20.92
CA SER A 272 8.60 -13.78 -21.99
C SER A 272 8.03 -12.75 -22.97
N VAL A 273 7.46 -11.65 -22.47
CA VAL A 273 7.00 -10.51 -23.28
C VAL A 273 8.14 -9.99 -24.16
N GLN A 274 9.31 -9.70 -23.57
CA GLN A 274 10.48 -9.20 -24.29
C GLN A 274 10.93 -10.17 -25.40
N ARG A 275 10.90 -11.49 -25.15
CA ARG A 275 11.25 -12.50 -26.17
C ARG A 275 10.25 -12.55 -27.31
N PHE A 276 8.96 -12.35 -27.06
CA PHE A 276 7.93 -12.33 -28.11
C PHE A 276 8.05 -11.08 -28.99
N LEU A 277 8.28 -9.93 -28.37
CA LEU A 277 8.50 -8.67 -29.08
C LEU A 277 9.74 -8.73 -29.99
N ALA A 278 10.84 -9.32 -29.49
CA ALA A 278 12.07 -9.52 -30.28
C ALA A 278 11.85 -10.41 -31.53
N ARG A 279 10.83 -11.29 -31.50
CA ARG A 279 10.47 -12.16 -32.63
C ARG A 279 9.48 -11.51 -33.60
N LYS A 280 9.15 -10.22 -33.43
CA LYS A 280 8.16 -9.46 -34.22
C LYS A 280 6.78 -10.12 -34.29
N VAL A 281 6.38 -10.79 -33.22
CA VAL A 281 5.02 -11.32 -33.12
C VAL A 281 4.09 -10.15 -32.73
N SER A 282 2.95 -10.06 -33.42
CA SER A 282 1.98 -8.93 -33.42
C SER A 282 1.60 -8.38 -32.02
N PRO A 283 1.17 -7.10 -31.88
CA PRO A 283 1.13 -6.32 -30.63
C PRO A 283 0.15 -6.77 -29.52
N ASP A 284 -0.49 -7.93 -29.62
CA ASP A 284 -1.47 -8.42 -28.62
C ASP A 284 -0.82 -8.91 -27.29
N GLY A 285 0.41 -8.46 -27.04
CA GLY A 285 1.21 -8.72 -25.85
C GLY A 285 0.58 -8.15 -24.57
N THR A 286 -0.14 -7.03 -24.71
CA THR A 286 -0.73 -6.25 -23.61
C THR A 286 -1.79 -7.04 -22.85
N LEU A 287 -2.87 -7.44 -23.54
CA LEU A 287 -4.00 -8.15 -22.96
C LEU A 287 -3.59 -9.45 -22.27
N THR A 288 -2.69 -10.20 -22.91
CA THR A 288 -2.23 -11.48 -22.36
C THR A 288 -1.35 -11.27 -21.13
N THR A 289 -0.53 -10.21 -21.09
CA THR A 289 0.33 -9.90 -19.94
C THR A 289 -0.48 -9.51 -18.72
N GLU A 290 -1.39 -8.54 -18.88
CA GLU A 290 -2.27 -8.09 -17.79
C GLU A 290 -3.13 -9.24 -17.28
N ARG A 291 -3.75 -10.02 -18.17
CA ARG A 291 -4.59 -11.17 -17.79
C ARG A 291 -3.82 -12.17 -16.94
N VAL A 292 -2.66 -12.65 -17.42
CA VAL A 292 -1.89 -13.68 -16.72
C VAL A 292 -1.35 -13.16 -15.39
N ALA A 293 -0.93 -11.88 -15.34
CA ALA A 293 -0.44 -11.27 -14.11
C ALA A 293 -1.56 -11.10 -13.06
N PHE A 294 -2.75 -10.65 -13.46
CA PHE A 294 -3.89 -10.47 -12.56
C PHE A 294 -4.51 -11.80 -12.12
N GLU A 295 -4.63 -12.77 -13.02
CA GLU A 295 -5.00 -14.16 -12.68
C GLU A 295 -4.03 -14.74 -11.64
N HIS A 296 -2.74 -14.45 -11.79
CA HIS A 296 -1.72 -14.90 -10.85
C HIS A 296 -1.93 -14.31 -9.45
N VAL A 297 -2.32 -13.04 -9.33
CA VAL A 297 -2.65 -12.44 -8.02
C VAL A 297 -3.93 -13.05 -7.43
N ALA A 298 -5.01 -13.06 -8.20
CA ALA A 298 -6.31 -13.59 -7.78
C ALA A 298 -6.23 -15.06 -7.35
N SER A 299 -5.39 -15.84 -8.03
CA SER A 299 -5.15 -17.25 -7.70
C SER A 299 -4.61 -17.46 -6.28
N ARG A 300 -3.73 -16.58 -5.75
CA ARG A 300 -3.13 -16.77 -4.42
C ARG A 300 -4.10 -16.38 -3.32
N LEU A 301 -4.93 -15.38 -3.58
CA LEU A 301 -6.11 -15.09 -2.77
C LEU A 301 -7.03 -16.31 -2.69
N LEU A 302 -7.38 -16.92 -3.83
CA LEU A 302 -8.24 -18.11 -3.87
C LEU A 302 -7.60 -19.34 -3.20
N LEU A 303 -6.29 -19.54 -3.36
CA LEU A 303 -5.56 -20.61 -2.67
C LEU A 303 -5.65 -20.47 -1.15
N HIS A 304 -5.52 -19.24 -0.64
CA HIS A 304 -5.70 -18.95 0.77
C HIS A 304 -7.15 -19.19 1.20
N LEU A 305 -8.14 -18.62 0.50
CA LEU A 305 -9.56 -18.79 0.82
C LEU A 305 -10.03 -20.25 0.78
N SER A 306 -9.38 -21.10 -0.02
CA SER A 306 -9.65 -22.53 -0.11
C SER A 306 -8.84 -23.38 0.88
N SER A 307 -8.00 -22.77 1.71
CA SER A 307 -7.15 -23.49 2.69
C SER A 307 -7.94 -23.83 3.96
N SER A 308 -7.57 -24.91 4.64
CA SER A 308 -8.20 -25.32 5.92
C SER A 308 -8.02 -24.29 7.03
N ASP A 309 -6.96 -23.49 6.95
CA ASP A 309 -6.57 -22.53 7.99
C ASP A 309 -7.19 -21.14 7.73
N ALA A 310 -7.93 -20.99 6.63
CA ALA A 310 -8.60 -19.75 6.28
C ALA A 310 -9.72 -19.45 7.27
N LYS A 311 -9.63 -18.29 7.91
CA LYS A 311 -10.75 -17.76 8.69
C LYS A 311 -11.77 -17.13 7.74
N PRO A 312 -13.07 -17.18 8.08
CA PRO A 312 -14.08 -16.46 7.31
C PRO A 312 -13.75 -14.97 7.23
N VAL A 313 -13.78 -14.42 6.02
CA VAL A 313 -13.59 -12.99 5.77
C VAL A 313 -14.69 -12.49 4.85
N ASN A 314 -15.22 -11.32 5.17
CA ASN A 314 -16.30 -10.70 4.38
C ASN A 314 -15.77 -9.65 3.40
N THR A 315 -14.54 -9.16 3.61
CA THR A 315 -13.97 -8.09 2.80
C THR A 315 -12.54 -8.43 2.39
N VAL A 316 -12.27 -8.19 1.11
CA VAL A 316 -10.92 -8.14 0.54
C VAL A 316 -10.69 -6.71 0.05
N VAL A 317 -9.70 -6.06 0.64
CA VAL A 317 -9.20 -4.77 0.22
C VAL A 317 -8.21 -4.97 -0.91
N ILE A 318 -8.34 -4.21 -1.99
CA ILE A 318 -7.35 -4.17 -3.07
C ILE A 318 -6.84 -2.73 -3.17
N SER A 319 -5.60 -2.51 -2.73
CA SER A 319 -4.98 -1.19 -2.61
C SER A 319 -3.66 -1.10 -3.39
N GLY A 320 -3.12 0.11 -3.52
CA GLY A 320 -1.93 0.41 -4.33
C GLY A 320 -2.27 0.92 -5.73
N GLY A 321 -1.27 1.48 -6.42
CA GLY A 321 -1.47 2.13 -7.73
C GLY A 321 -2.07 1.21 -8.79
N VAL A 322 -1.73 -0.10 -8.79
CA VAL A 322 -2.28 -1.05 -9.78
C VAL A 322 -3.76 -1.35 -9.52
N ALA A 323 -4.24 -1.14 -8.29
CA ALA A 323 -5.66 -1.33 -7.97
C ALA A 323 -6.58 -0.36 -8.71
N SER A 324 -6.06 0.72 -9.32
CA SER A 324 -6.86 1.60 -10.19
C SER A 324 -7.23 0.97 -11.53
N ASN A 325 -6.51 -0.07 -11.96
CA ASN A 325 -6.74 -0.76 -13.22
C ASN A 325 -8.08 -1.51 -13.15
N ILE A 326 -9.05 -1.11 -13.97
CA ILE A 326 -10.41 -1.62 -13.95
C ILE A 326 -10.43 -3.07 -14.41
N PHE A 327 -9.57 -3.44 -15.37
CA PHE A 327 -9.44 -4.84 -15.81
C PHE A 327 -9.02 -5.78 -14.66
N MET A 328 -8.09 -5.37 -13.80
CA MET A 328 -7.73 -6.11 -12.58
C MET A 328 -8.94 -6.31 -11.66
N ARG A 329 -9.78 -5.27 -11.49
CA ARG A 329 -11.00 -5.36 -10.68
C ARG A 329 -11.96 -6.39 -11.26
N THR A 330 -12.13 -6.39 -12.57
CA THR A 330 -12.95 -7.37 -13.30
C THR A 330 -12.40 -8.78 -13.12
N VAL A 331 -11.08 -8.98 -13.27
CA VAL A 331 -10.45 -10.30 -13.09
C VAL A 331 -10.68 -10.82 -11.67
N MET A 332 -10.42 -10.00 -10.66
CA MET A 332 -10.62 -10.34 -9.25
C MET A 332 -12.06 -10.74 -8.94
N ARG A 333 -13.03 -9.91 -9.36
CA ARG A 333 -14.46 -10.18 -9.12
C ARG A 333 -14.91 -11.47 -9.81
N LYS A 334 -14.65 -11.63 -11.12
CA LYS A 334 -15.08 -12.82 -11.87
C LYS A 334 -14.44 -14.11 -11.33
N MET A 335 -13.17 -14.07 -10.93
CA MET A 335 -12.49 -15.24 -10.35
C MET A 335 -13.03 -15.61 -8.97
N LEU A 336 -13.38 -14.64 -8.13
CA LEU A 336 -14.05 -14.92 -6.85
C LEU A 336 -15.46 -15.49 -7.07
N ASP A 337 -16.23 -14.92 -8.00
CA ASP A 337 -17.60 -15.36 -8.30
C ASP A 337 -17.66 -16.81 -8.78
N VAL A 338 -16.86 -17.16 -9.79
CA VAL A 338 -16.84 -18.52 -10.35
C VAL A 338 -16.36 -19.58 -9.33
N ARG A 339 -15.72 -19.13 -8.24
CA ARG A 339 -15.24 -19.96 -7.14
C ARG A 339 -16.15 -19.96 -5.90
N GLY A 340 -17.34 -19.36 -5.99
CA GLY A 340 -18.32 -19.36 -4.90
C GLY A 340 -18.07 -18.30 -3.81
N HIS A 341 -17.18 -17.33 -4.06
CA HIS A 341 -16.87 -16.23 -3.15
C HIS A 341 -17.60 -14.93 -3.53
N ALA A 342 -18.82 -15.03 -4.07
CA ALA A 342 -19.67 -13.89 -4.41
C ALA A 342 -20.04 -13.02 -3.19
N HIS A 343 -20.06 -13.61 -1.99
CA HIS A 343 -20.36 -12.92 -0.73
C HIS A 343 -19.23 -12.00 -0.25
N ILE A 344 -17.99 -12.17 -0.75
CA ILE A 344 -16.85 -11.35 -0.34
C ILE A 344 -16.95 -9.99 -1.06
N LYS A 345 -17.05 -8.91 -0.28
CA LYS A 345 -16.97 -7.53 -0.75
C LYS A 345 -15.54 -7.23 -1.20
N LEU A 346 -15.39 -6.76 -2.44
CA LEU A 346 -14.13 -6.18 -2.91
C LEU A 346 -14.15 -4.69 -2.67
N GLU A 347 -13.20 -4.20 -1.88
CA GLU A 347 -13.08 -2.78 -1.56
C GLU A 347 -11.83 -2.18 -2.22
N PHE A 348 -12.02 -1.06 -2.91
CA PHE A 348 -10.97 -0.39 -3.65
C PHE A 348 -10.91 1.08 -3.21
N PRO A 349 -9.87 1.50 -2.48
CA PRO A 349 -9.73 2.90 -2.12
C PRO A 349 -9.62 3.80 -3.37
N PRO A 350 -9.99 5.09 -3.26
CA PRO A 350 -9.76 6.06 -4.32
C PRO A 350 -8.28 6.14 -4.69
N VAL A 351 -8.00 6.29 -5.98
CA VAL A 351 -6.63 6.30 -6.53
C VAL A 351 -5.68 7.27 -5.81
N PRO A 352 -6.09 8.52 -5.46
CA PRO A 352 -5.21 9.44 -4.74
C PRO A 352 -4.75 8.92 -3.37
N LEU A 353 -5.56 8.07 -2.72
CA LEU A 353 -5.28 7.48 -1.42
C LEU A 353 -4.59 6.11 -1.50
N CYS A 354 -4.56 5.49 -2.69
CA CYS A 354 -3.81 4.25 -2.96
C CYS A 354 -2.30 4.47 -3.17
N THR A 355 -1.87 5.70 -3.45
CA THR A 355 -0.45 6.06 -3.52
C THR A 355 0.05 6.57 -2.18
N ASP A 356 1.37 6.63 -1.98
CA ASP A 356 1.95 7.13 -0.75
C ASP A 356 1.44 8.55 -0.44
N ASN A 357 0.92 8.75 0.76
CA ASN A 357 0.35 10.02 1.20
C ASN A 357 0.40 10.14 2.73
N ALA A 358 0.37 11.37 3.24
CA ALA A 358 0.39 11.59 4.69
C ALA A 358 -0.96 11.33 5.38
N LEU A 359 -2.08 11.24 4.64
CA LEU A 359 -3.38 10.98 5.26
C LEU A 359 -3.49 9.54 5.78
N MET A 360 -2.97 8.54 5.04
CA MET A 360 -2.89 7.15 5.53
C MET A 360 -2.04 7.05 6.81
N ILE A 361 -0.98 7.86 6.91
CA ILE A 361 -0.11 7.94 8.08
C ILE A 361 -0.85 8.59 9.24
N ALA A 362 -1.54 9.71 9.01
CA ALA A 362 -2.36 10.36 10.03
C ALA A 362 -3.45 9.43 10.57
N TRP A 363 -4.16 8.73 9.68
CA TRP A 363 -5.22 7.79 10.07
C TRP A 363 -4.70 6.63 10.91
N THR A 364 -3.63 5.98 10.45
CA THR A 364 -3.00 4.88 11.19
C THR A 364 -2.51 5.34 12.54
N ALA A 365 -1.94 6.55 12.61
CA ALA A 365 -1.52 7.14 13.87
C ALA A 365 -2.71 7.41 14.80
N LEU A 366 -3.86 7.85 14.29
CA LEU A 366 -5.10 7.99 15.07
C LEU A 366 -5.58 6.65 15.61
N GLU A 367 -5.65 5.59 14.78
CA GLU A 367 -6.05 4.25 15.24
C GLU A 367 -5.09 3.73 16.33
N MET A 368 -3.78 3.83 16.10
CA MET A 368 -2.74 3.47 17.07
C MET A 368 -2.85 4.31 18.35
N TRP A 369 -3.15 5.61 18.22
CA TRP A 369 -3.31 6.51 19.33
C TRP A 369 -4.47 6.11 20.24
N HIS A 370 -5.63 5.79 19.65
CA HIS A 370 -6.81 5.31 20.38
C HIS A 370 -6.59 3.95 21.02
N ALA A 371 -5.80 3.08 20.39
CA ALA A 371 -5.38 1.81 21.00
C ALA A 371 -4.33 1.95 22.12
N GLY A 372 -3.93 3.20 22.44
CA GLY A 372 -3.01 3.52 23.53
C GLY A 372 -1.53 3.48 23.16
N TYR A 373 -1.18 3.27 21.89
CA TYR A 373 0.22 3.23 21.45
C TYR A 373 0.80 4.63 21.25
N ARG A 374 2.02 4.84 21.74
CA ARG A 374 2.83 6.07 21.58
C ARG A 374 4.26 5.69 21.23
N SER A 375 5.03 6.63 20.70
CA SER A 375 6.46 6.45 20.44
C SER A 375 7.31 7.37 21.31
N GLY A 376 8.48 6.88 21.73
CA GLY A 376 9.54 7.73 22.29
C GLY A 376 10.13 8.66 21.21
N LEU A 377 10.82 9.74 21.63
CA LEU A 377 11.53 10.62 20.69
C LEU A 377 12.86 10.01 20.19
N ASP A 378 13.32 8.95 20.84
CA ASP A 378 14.52 8.18 20.50
C ASP A 378 14.32 7.17 19.35
N VAL A 379 13.07 6.96 18.89
CA VAL A 379 12.77 6.02 17.79
C VAL A 379 13.55 6.33 16.52
N GLN A 380 14.20 5.34 15.93
CA GLN A 380 15.02 5.52 14.74
C GLN A 380 14.33 5.04 13.46
N PRO A 381 14.78 5.51 12.27
CA PRO A 381 14.29 5.00 10.99
C PRO A 381 14.62 3.52 10.80
N ILE A 382 13.61 2.73 10.41
CA ILE A 382 13.75 1.30 10.17
C ILE A 382 13.64 1.03 8.67
N ARG A 383 14.75 0.62 8.05
CA ARG A 383 14.81 0.38 6.60
C ARG A 383 13.94 -0.80 6.17
N LYS A 384 14.08 -1.91 6.88
CA LYS A 384 13.32 -3.15 6.67
C LYS A 384 12.55 -3.42 7.96
N TRP A 385 11.24 -3.35 7.87
CA TRP A 385 10.32 -3.55 8.98
C TRP A 385 9.16 -4.36 8.43
N SER A 386 9.05 -5.60 8.90
CA SER A 386 7.95 -6.48 8.57
C SER A 386 6.71 -6.07 9.37
N MET A 387 5.55 -6.26 8.77
CA MET A 387 4.29 -6.23 9.52
C MET A 387 3.96 -7.58 10.15
N ASP A 388 4.63 -8.66 9.72
CA ASP A 388 4.37 -10.02 10.14
C ASP A 388 5.00 -10.34 11.51
N PRO A 389 4.21 -10.67 12.54
CA PRO A 389 4.74 -10.99 13.87
C PRO A 389 5.61 -12.25 13.90
N ALA A 390 5.52 -13.13 12.90
CA ALA A 390 6.39 -14.30 12.76
C ALA A 390 7.75 -13.96 12.13
N SER A 391 7.95 -12.72 11.65
CA SER A 391 9.25 -12.27 11.16
C SER A 391 10.26 -12.07 12.30
N SER A 392 11.55 -12.04 11.96
CA SER A 392 12.63 -11.92 12.94
C SER A 392 12.62 -10.62 13.75
N ASP A 393 11.95 -9.58 13.25
CA ASP A 393 11.76 -8.30 13.92
C ASP A 393 10.48 -8.24 14.76
N GLY A 394 9.70 -9.32 14.82
CA GLY A 394 8.46 -9.43 15.60
C GLY A 394 7.31 -8.57 15.08
N GLY A 395 7.36 -8.12 13.82
CA GLY A 395 6.29 -7.35 13.18
C GLY A 395 6.21 -5.89 13.68
N ILE A 396 5.00 -5.33 13.68
CA ILE A 396 4.77 -3.92 14.03
C ILE A 396 5.18 -3.61 15.48
N LEU A 397 4.86 -4.49 16.43
CA LEU A 397 5.15 -4.25 17.85
C LEU A 397 6.46 -4.87 18.33
N GLY A 398 7.15 -5.66 17.50
CA GLY A 398 8.39 -6.32 17.88
C GLY A 398 9.60 -5.39 17.94
N VAL A 399 9.50 -4.18 17.39
CA VAL A 399 10.57 -3.18 17.42
C VAL A 399 10.47 -2.29 18.66
N GLU A 400 11.62 -1.82 19.15
CA GLU A 400 11.71 -0.97 20.34
C GLU A 400 11.05 0.42 20.14
N GLY A 401 10.80 1.12 21.25
CA GLY A 401 10.35 2.51 21.27
C GLY A 401 8.83 2.72 21.26
N TRP A 402 8.05 1.65 21.41
CA TRP A 402 6.63 1.74 21.72
C TRP A 402 6.41 1.94 23.23
N HIS A 403 5.47 2.80 23.58
CA HIS A 403 4.94 2.93 24.93
C HIS A 403 3.43 2.77 24.88
N ARG A 404 2.87 1.99 25.81
CA ARG A 404 1.42 1.85 25.95
C ARG A 404 0.95 2.73 27.08
N VAL A 405 0.07 3.67 26.76
CA VAL A 405 -0.65 4.46 27.76
C VAL A 405 -1.93 3.70 28.06
N GLU A 406 -2.08 3.24 29.30
CA GLU A 406 -3.35 2.66 29.76
C GLU A 406 -4.41 3.74 29.70
N SER A 407 -5.57 3.42 29.10
CA SER A 407 -6.74 4.29 29.19
C SER A 407 -7.08 4.45 30.67
N PRO A 408 -7.24 5.68 31.21
CA PRO A 408 -7.94 5.82 32.48
C PRO A 408 -9.36 5.26 32.24
N GLY A 409 -9.70 4.21 32.96
CA GLY A 409 -10.96 3.47 32.79
C GLY A 409 -12.21 4.29 33.06
#